data_AF-A0A9Q4FQL2-F1
#
_entry.id   AF-A0A9Q4FQL2-F1
#
_cell.length_a   1.000
_cell.length_b   1.000
_cell.length_c   1.000
_cell.angle_alpha   90.00
_cell.angle_beta   90.00
_cell.angle_gamma   90.00
#
_symmetry.space_group_name_H-M   'P 1'
#
loop_
_entity.id
_entity.type
_entity.pdbx_description
1 polymer ?
#
loop_
_entity_poly.entity_id
_entity_poly.type
_entity_poly.pdbx_seq_one_letter_code
_entity_poly.pdbx_strand_id
1 'polypeptide(L)'
;MVNFSFCRENILAKYAPLLDAPIQEDDPRYGDYMIVMGTEFRAEAYASQEARDARLGPASEHIEYVAVSAEEVAAVEYPLCRMAIGPALNDAGFARVASAVLGAVIDFDGAEDASSLHMDVVIARTAYLVRSDGLSGLPTVCWRPLFKPFDPQDDQKLERETASWLRGFVAGHFAPMAR
;
A
#
# COMPACT_ATOMS: atom_id res chain seq x y z
N MET A 1 18.45 -1.18 -14.04
CA MET A 1 17.87 -0.43 -12.90
C MET A 1 16.41 -0.18 -13.22
N VAL A 2 15.50 -0.46 -12.28
CA VAL A 2 14.07 -0.18 -12.47
C VAL A 2 13.82 1.29 -12.16
N ASN A 3 13.21 2.02 -13.09
CA ASN A 3 12.80 3.40 -12.86
C ASN A 3 11.38 3.38 -12.28
N PHE A 4 11.21 3.99 -11.11
CA PHE A 4 9.94 4.17 -10.44
C PHE A 4 9.59 5.66 -10.38
N SER A 5 8.30 5.96 -10.48
CA SER A 5 7.74 7.25 -10.08
C SER A 5 7.09 7.07 -8.71
N PHE A 6 7.14 8.10 -7.87
CA PHE A 6 6.59 8.03 -6.54
C PHE A 6 5.57 9.14 -6.32
N CYS A 7 4.58 8.87 -5.48
CA CYS A 7 3.78 9.91 -4.85
C CYS A 7 3.80 9.72 -3.35
N ARG A 8 3.62 10.83 -2.62
CA ARG A 8 3.31 10.78 -1.18
C ARG A 8 1.93 11.37 -0.96
N GLU A 9 1.21 10.80 0.00
CA GLU A 9 0.03 11.41 0.58
C GLU A 9 0.46 12.52 1.53
N ASN A 10 -0.12 13.72 1.37
CA ASN A 10 0.04 14.86 2.26
C ASN A 10 -1.32 15.36 2.71
N ILE A 11 -1.40 15.92 3.92
CA ILE A 11 -2.60 16.64 4.36
C ILE A 11 -2.64 17.97 3.62
N LEU A 12 -3.78 18.29 3.00
CA LEU A 12 -4.00 19.59 2.41
C LEU A 12 -3.77 20.68 3.48
N ALA A 13 -3.05 21.74 3.11
CA ALA A 13 -2.65 22.79 4.05
C ALA A 13 -3.82 23.37 4.89
N LYS A 14 -5.05 23.38 4.36
CA LYS A 14 -6.25 23.82 5.10
C LYS A 14 -6.64 22.92 6.29
N TYR A 15 -6.27 21.64 6.28
CA TYR A 15 -6.53 20.68 7.37
C TYR A 15 -5.30 20.40 8.23
N ALA A 16 -4.10 20.84 7.82
CA ALA A 16 -2.89 20.71 8.64
C ALA A 16 -3.07 21.27 10.07
N PRO A 17 -3.79 22.39 10.30
CA PRO A 17 -4.02 22.89 11.67
C PRO A 17 -4.84 21.96 12.56
N LEU A 18 -5.54 20.96 12.01
CA LEU A 18 -6.24 19.96 12.82
C LEU A 18 -5.25 19.08 13.60
N LEU A 19 -4.00 18.96 13.15
CA LEU A 19 -2.97 18.19 13.84
C LEU A 19 -2.31 18.94 15.01
N ASP A 20 -2.49 20.25 15.12
CA ASP A 20 -1.75 21.08 16.08
C ASP A 20 -2.24 20.89 17.53
N ALA A 21 -3.48 20.45 17.74
CA ALA A 21 -4.04 20.20 19.07
C ALA A 21 -5.16 19.15 19.06
N PRO A 22 -5.35 18.40 20.16
CA PRO A 22 -6.49 17.50 20.31
C PRO A 22 -7.82 18.25 20.20
N ILE A 23 -8.71 17.76 19.34
CA ILE A 23 -10.07 18.28 19.15
C ILE A 23 -11.04 17.41 19.95
N GLN A 24 -12.03 18.02 20.61
CA GLN A 24 -13.06 17.33 21.40
C GLN A 24 -14.15 16.72 20.50
N GLU A 25 -14.84 15.67 20.97
CA GLU A 25 -15.83 14.92 20.18
C GLU A 25 -17.04 15.75 19.72
N ASP A 26 -17.36 16.83 20.44
CA ASP A 26 -18.47 17.74 20.17
C ASP A 26 -18.12 18.85 19.17
N ASP A 27 -16.84 18.99 18.79
CA ASP A 27 -16.43 19.93 17.76
C ASP A 27 -16.92 19.46 16.37
N PRO A 28 -17.55 20.33 15.56
CA PRO A 28 -17.97 19.98 14.20
C PRO A 28 -16.86 19.43 13.30
N ARG A 29 -15.59 19.73 13.61
CA ARG A 29 -14.40 19.27 12.89
C ARG A 29 -13.85 17.94 13.40
N TYR A 30 -14.43 17.35 14.45
CA TYR A 30 -13.92 16.12 15.06
C TYR A 30 -13.88 14.95 14.06
N GLY A 31 -14.86 14.87 13.16
CA GLY A 31 -14.85 13.88 12.07
C GLY A 31 -13.59 13.99 11.19
N ASP A 32 -13.33 15.20 10.68
CA ASP A 32 -12.14 15.49 9.87
C ASP A 32 -10.84 15.26 10.65
N TYR A 33 -10.80 15.66 11.93
CA TYR A 33 -9.66 15.43 12.82
C TYR A 33 -9.33 13.95 12.95
N MET A 34 -10.34 13.11 13.22
CA MET A 34 -10.15 11.67 13.36
C MET A 34 -9.69 11.01 12.06
N ILE A 35 -10.15 11.50 10.90
CA ILE A 35 -9.68 11.05 9.59
C ILE A 35 -8.21 11.42 9.39
N VAL A 36 -7.85 12.68 9.62
CA VAL A 36 -6.50 13.20 9.42
C VAL A 36 -5.50 12.55 10.37
N MET A 37 -5.85 12.40 11.66
CA MET A 37 -5.03 11.70 12.67
C MET A 37 -4.93 10.19 12.41
N GLY A 38 -5.97 9.59 11.86
CA GLY A 38 -6.04 8.15 11.58
C GLY A 38 -5.41 7.73 10.25
N THR A 39 -4.95 8.68 9.43
CA THR A 39 -4.35 8.39 8.12
C THR A 39 -2.87 8.08 8.28
N GLU A 40 -2.47 6.84 7.98
CA GLU A 40 -1.05 6.50 7.82
C GLU A 40 -0.53 7.05 6.50
N PHE A 41 0.40 8.00 6.55
CA PHE A 41 1.04 8.54 5.34
C PHE A 41 2.00 7.52 4.76
N ARG A 42 1.65 6.96 3.59
CA ARG A 42 2.53 6.05 2.86
C ARG A 42 2.93 6.66 1.53
N ALA A 43 4.21 6.53 1.18
CA ALA A 43 4.65 6.80 -0.18
C ALA A 43 4.23 5.62 -1.07
N GLU A 44 3.60 5.92 -2.21
CA GLU A 44 3.20 4.92 -3.19
C GLU A 44 4.19 4.89 -4.37
N ALA A 45 4.53 3.67 -4.81
CA ALA A 45 5.41 3.42 -5.94
C ALA A 45 4.61 3.10 -7.22
N TYR A 46 5.05 3.66 -8.34
CA TYR A 46 4.49 3.48 -9.68
C TYR A 46 5.57 3.14 -10.69
N ALA A 47 5.22 2.40 -11.75
CA ALA A 47 6.17 1.97 -12.77
C ALA A 47 6.67 3.11 -13.67
N SER A 48 5.91 4.20 -13.80
CA SER A 48 6.27 5.42 -14.53
C SER A 48 5.45 6.61 -14.03
N GLN A 49 5.81 7.82 -14.47
CA GLN A 49 5.06 9.03 -14.16
C GLN A 49 3.67 9.01 -14.79
N GLU A 50 3.54 8.53 -16.03
CA GLU A 50 2.27 8.42 -16.72
C GLU A 50 1.32 7.43 -16.02
N ALA A 51 1.85 6.30 -15.53
CA ALA A 51 1.07 5.33 -14.77
C ALA A 51 0.56 5.91 -13.44
N ARG A 52 1.39 6.72 -12.76
CA ARG A 52 0.98 7.49 -11.58
C ARG A 52 -0.16 8.44 -11.96
N ASP A 53 0.06 9.30 -12.95
CA ASP A 53 -0.90 10.36 -13.32
C ASP A 53 -2.24 9.79 -13.80
N ALA A 54 -2.25 8.61 -14.44
CA ALA A 54 -3.47 7.92 -14.84
C ALA A 54 -4.26 7.33 -13.66
N ARG A 55 -3.57 6.95 -12.57
CA ARG A 55 -4.17 6.24 -11.42
C ARG A 55 -4.55 7.18 -10.28
N LEU A 56 -3.83 8.29 -10.12
CA LEU A 56 -4.15 9.32 -9.15
C LEU A 56 -5.49 9.97 -9.51
N GLY A 57 -6.58 9.35 -9.07
CA GLY A 57 -7.92 9.92 -9.09
C GLY A 57 -8.05 11.13 -8.15
N PRO A 58 -9.26 11.66 -7.96
CA PRO A 58 -9.46 12.74 -7.00
C PRO A 58 -9.01 12.29 -5.62
N ALA A 59 -8.17 13.10 -4.97
CA ALA A 59 -7.82 12.87 -3.59
C ALA A 59 -9.05 13.01 -2.69
N SER A 60 -8.99 12.41 -1.49
CA SER A 60 -10.03 12.68 -0.49
C SER A 60 -10.06 14.19 -0.23
N GLU A 61 -11.18 14.72 0.26
CA GLU A 61 -11.30 16.17 0.47
C GLU A 61 -10.25 16.74 1.44
N HIS A 62 -9.54 15.88 2.18
CA HIS A 62 -8.51 16.20 3.17
C HIS A 62 -7.06 15.96 2.72
N ILE A 63 -6.82 15.17 1.68
CA ILE A 63 -5.48 14.69 1.28
C ILE A 63 -5.14 15.25 -0.11
N GLU A 64 -3.85 15.43 -0.38
CA GLU A 64 -3.31 15.63 -1.73
C GLU A 64 -2.20 14.61 -2.02
N TYR A 65 -2.07 14.24 -3.29
CA TYR A 65 -0.97 13.41 -3.76
C TYR A 65 0.12 14.30 -4.36
N VAL A 66 1.31 14.27 -3.77
CA VAL A 66 2.45 15.05 -4.23
C VAL A 66 3.43 14.12 -4.95
N ALA A 67 3.70 14.42 -6.22
CA ALA A 67 4.74 13.77 -7.00
C ALA A 67 6.10 14.01 -6.36
N VAL A 68 6.89 12.94 -6.19
CA VAL A 68 8.25 13.01 -5.63
C VAL A 68 9.21 12.11 -6.40
N SER A 69 10.49 12.47 -6.42
CA SER A 69 11.56 11.69 -7.04
C SER A 69 12.01 10.52 -6.15
N ALA A 70 12.74 9.57 -6.74
CA ALA A 70 13.34 8.46 -5.99
C ALA A 70 14.33 8.94 -4.93
N GLU A 71 15.10 9.99 -5.27
CA GLU A 71 16.07 10.61 -4.40
C GLU A 71 15.39 11.31 -3.21
N GLU A 72 14.26 11.98 -3.44
CA GLU A 72 13.50 12.64 -2.36
C GLU A 72 12.94 11.62 -1.35
N VAL A 73 12.41 10.49 -1.83
CA VAL A 73 11.94 9.39 -0.97
C VAL A 73 13.10 8.78 -0.18
N ALA A 74 14.25 8.55 -0.83
CA ALA A 74 15.43 8.02 -0.18
C ALA A 74 16.05 8.99 0.85
N ALA A 75 16.00 10.30 0.57
CA ALA A 75 16.55 11.33 1.45
C ALA A 75 15.83 11.45 2.79
N VAL A 76 14.55 11.08 2.85
CA VAL A 76 13.78 10.98 4.11
C VAL A 76 13.86 9.59 4.73
N GLU A 77 14.78 8.74 4.26
CA GLU A 77 15.03 7.37 4.70
C GLU A 77 13.76 6.50 4.70
N TYR A 78 12.82 6.77 3.79
CA TYR A 78 11.59 6.00 3.71
C TYR A 78 11.90 4.62 3.09
N PRO A 79 11.79 3.52 3.86
CA PRO A 79 12.30 2.24 3.41
C PRO A 79 11.36 1.61 2.38
N LEU A 80 11.94 0.92 1.39
CA LEU A 80 11.18 0.28 0.31
C LEU A 80 10.15 -0.73 0.84
N CYS A 81 10.46 -1.42 1.95
CA CYS A 81 9.54 -2.34 2.64
C CYS A 81 8.31 -1.67 3.27
N ARG A 82 8.27 -0.33 3.38
CA ARG A 82 7.11 0.43 3.85
C ARG A 82 6.35 1.14 2.73
N MET A 83 6.81 1.02 1.48
CA MET A 83 6.14 1.65 0.34
C MET A 83 4.85 0.92 0.00
N ALA A 84 3.83 1.69 -0.36
CA ALA A 84 2.63 1.16 -0.97
C ALA A 84 2.86 0.90 -2.46
N ILE A 85 2.18 -0.10 -3.02
CA ILE A 85 2.16 -0.39 -4.45
C ILE A 85 0.96 0.35 -5.04
N GLY A 86 1.21 1.44 -5.76
CA GLY A 86 0.17 2.25 -6.40
C GLY A 86 -0.69 1.52 -7.45
N PRO A 87 -0.11 0.79 -8.42
CA PRO A 87 -0.89 0.10 -9.44
C PRO A 87 -1.74 -1.04 -8.88
N ALA A 88 -2.93 -1.24 -9.43
CA ALA A 88 -3.77 -2.42 -9.20
C ALA A 88 -3.27 -3.64 -9.98
N LEU A 89 -3.75 -4.84 -9.64
CA LEU A 89 -3.29 -6.11 -10.24
C LEU A 89 -3.32 -6.11 -11.79
N ASN A 90 -4.33 -5.48 -12.37
CA ASN A 90 -4.56 -5.40 -13.82
C ASN A 90 -3.90 -4.17 -14.48
N ASP A 91 -3.25 -3.29 -13.71
CA ASP A 91 -2.59 -2.10 -14.24
C ASP A 91 -1.23 -2.46 -14.85
N ALA A 92 -0.87 -1.71 -15.91
CA ALA A 92 0.44 -1.82 -16.51
C ALA A 92 1.54 -1.51 -15.49
N GLY A 93 2.53 -2.40 -15.39
CA GLY A 93 3.67 -2.23 -14.48
C GLY A 93 3.44 -2.70 -13.05
N PHE A 94 2.24 -3.22 -12.70
CA PHE A 94 1.97 -3.85 -11.40
C PHE A 94 3.05 -4.86 -10.99
N ALA A 95 3.27 -5.89 -11.81
CA ALA A 95 4.21 -6.96 -11.49
C ALA A 95 5.64 -6.45 -11.24
N ARG A 96 6.05 -5.38 -11.94
CA ARG A 96 7.36 -4.76 -11.79
C ARG A 96 7.51 -4.03 -10.46
N VAL A 97 6.51 -3.23 -10.07
CA VAL A 97 6.50 -2.54 -8.77
C VAL A 97 6.35 -3.55 -7.64
N ALA A 98 5.37 -4.45 -7.74
CA ALA A 98 5.08 -5.46 -6.73
C ALA A 98 6.30 -6.35 -6.47
N SER A 99 7.00 -6.84 -7.50
CA SER A 99 8.18 -7.69 -7.26
C SER A 99 9.28 -6.97 -6.48
N ALA A 100 9.51 -5.67 -6.75
CA ALA A 100 10.53 -4.89 -6.06
C ALA A 100 10.14 -4.58 -4.61
N VAL A 101 8.91 -4.10 -4.39
CA VAL A 101 8.41 -3.74 -3.06
C VAL A 101 8.23 -5.00 -2.20
N LEU A 102 7.52 -6.02 -2.68
CA LEU A 102 7.26 -7.24 -1.92
C LEU A 102 8.54 -8.03 -1.64
N GLY A 103 9.51 -8.03 -2.56
CA GLY A 103 10.83 -8.60 -2.30
C GLY A 103 11.50 -7.93 -1.09
N ALA A 104 11.52 -6.60 -1.07
CA ALA A 104 12.06 -5.84 0.06
C ALA A 104 11.27 -6.05 1.37
N VAL A 105 9.95 -6.27 1.30
CA VAL A 105 9.13 -6.57 2.47
C VAL A 105 9.48 -7.94 3.06
N ILE A 106 9.62 -8.96 2.22
CA ILE A 106 10.00 -10.32 2.66
C ILE A 106 11.41 -10.31 3.25
N ASP A 107 12.36 -9.65 2.58
CA ASP A 107 13.74 -9.51 3.06
C ASP A 107 13.79 -8.78 4.42
N PHE A 108 12.93 -7.78 4.63
CA PHE A 108 12.85 -7.02 5.87
C PHE A 108 12.20 -7.81 7.02
N ASP A 109 11.15 -8.58 6.74
CA ASP A 109 10.52 -9.46 7.73
C ASP A 109 11.50 -10.52 8.25
N GLY A 110 12.44 -10.95 7.39
CA GLY A 110 13.47 -11.93 7.73
C GLY A 110 12.94 -13.36 7.84
N ALA A 111 11.76 -13.62 7.26
CA ALA A 111 11.17 -14.96 7.22
C ALA A 111 12.04 -15.91 6.40
N GLU A 112 12.48 -17.01 7.01
CA GLU A 112 13.25 -18.06 6.34
C GLU A 112 12.34 -18.95 5.47
N ASP A 113 11.05 -18.99 5.80
CA ASP A 113 10.04 -19.76 5.09
C ASP A 113 8.65 -19.10 5.12
N ALA A 114 7.72 -19.65 4.32
CA ALA A 114 6.34 -19.18 4.26
C ALA A 114 5.55 -19.40 5.56
N SER A 115 6.05 -20.19 6.51
CA SER A 115 5.36 -20.52 7.77
C SER A 115 5.52 -19.43 8.84
N SER A 116 6.60 -18.66 8.75
CA SER A 116 6.94 -17.57 9.66
C SER A 116 6.61 -16.18 9.11
N LEU A 117 6.27 -16.09 7.81
CA LEU A 117 6.02 -14.82 7.14
C LEU A 117 4.86 -14.03 7.75
N HIS A 118 5.13 -12.76 8.06
CA HIS A 118 4.13 -11.75 8.36
C HIS A 118 4.34 -10.51 7.49
N MET A 119 3.45 -10.32 6.51
CA MET A 119 3.58 -9.24 5.54
C MET A 119 2.34 -8.35 5.56
N ASP A 120 2.54 -7.07 5.86
CA ASP A 120 1.54 -6.00 5.75
C ASP A 120 1.91 -5.07 4.59
N VAL A 121 1.09 -5.09 3.54
CA VAL A 121 1.35 -4.37 2.30
C VAL A 121 0.10 -3.66 1.82
N VAL A 122 0.27 -2.45 1.31
CA VAL A 122 -0.81 -1.69 0.69
C VAL A 122 -0.66 -1.80 -0.81
N ILE A 123 -1.71 -2.26 -1.49
CA ILE A 123 -1.77 -2.37 -2.96
C ILE A 123 -3.02 -1.66 -3.43
N ALA A 124 -2.86 -0.70 -4.33
CA ALA A 124 -3.94 0.12 -4.87
C ALA A 124 -4.89 0.66 -3.77
N ARG A 125 -4.30 1.15 -2.67
CA ARG A 125 -4.99 1.70 -1.48
C ARG A 125 -5.89 0.69 -0.74
N THR A 126 -5.62 -0.59 -0.90
CA THR A 126 -6.16 -1.66 -0.06
C THR A 126 -5.03 -2.24 0.78
N ALA A 127 -5.22 -2.28 2.09
CA ALA A 127 -4.30 -2.97 2.99
C ALA A 127 -4.52 -4.48 2.88
N TYR A 128 -3.46 -5.23 2.64
CA TYR A 128 -3.44 -6.68 2.64
C TYR A 128 -2.52 -7.16 3.75
N LEU A 129 -3.06 -8.06 4.56
CA LEU A 129 -2.32 -8.74 5.61
C LEU A 129 -2.16 -10.20 5.20
N VAL A 130 -0.91 -10.59 4.98
CA VAL A 130 -0.51 -11.95 4.63
C VAL A 130 0.14 -12.60 5.84
N ARG A 131 -0.42 -13.74 6.27
CA ARG A 131 0.08 -14.50 7.43
C ARG A 131 -0.01 -15.99 7.15
N SER A 132 0.98 -16.77 7.59
CA SER A 132 0.78 -18.21 7.66
C SER A 132 -0.26 -18.58 8.72
N ASP A 133 -1.12 -19.56 8.42
CA ASP A 133 -2.01 -20.14 9.42
C ASP A 133 -1.40 -21.33 10.17
N GLY A 134 -0.16 -21.74 9.83
CA GLY A 134 0.56 -22.86 10.43
C GLY A 134 -0.09 -24.25 10.26
N LEU A 135 -1.36 -24.32 9.85
CA LEU A 135 -2.16 -25.55 9.75
C LEU A 135 -2.21 -26.10 8.32
N SER A 136 -2.25 -25.21 7.32
CA SER A 136 -2.28 -25.57 5.90
C SER A 136 -0.94 -25.40 5.20
N GLY A 137 -0.01 -24.66 5.82
CA GLY A 137 1.23 -24.20 5.19
C GLY A 137 1.00 -23.15 4.09
N LEU A 138 -0.25 -22.80 3.79
CA LEU A 138 -0.60 -21.77 2.82
C LEU A 138 -0.80 -20.43 3.54
N PRO A 139 -0.27 -19.32 3.01
CA PRO A 139 -0.53 -18.01 3.57
C PRO A 139 -2.02 -17.67 3.45
N THR A 140 -2.60 -17.27 4.57
CA THR A 140 -3.88 -16.56 4.62
C THR A 140 -3.67 -15.11 4.21
N VAL A 141 -4.61 -14.57 3.45
CA VAL A 141 -4.62 -13.17 3.04
C VAL A 141 -5.97 -12.59 3.38
N CYS A 142 -5.99 -11.60 4.27
CA CYS A 142 -7.15 -10.75 4.50
C CYS A 142 -6.85 -9.33 4.01
N TRP A 143 -7.90 -8.59 3.68
CA TRP A 143 -7.74 -7.26 3.11
C TRP A 143 -8.82 -6.30 3.60
N ARG A 144 -8.49 -5.01 3.56
CA ARG A 144 -9.37 -3.91 3.92
C ARG A 144 -9.05 -2.69 3.05
N PRO A 145 -10.01 -2.19 2.25
CA PRO A 145 -9.84 -0.93 1.54
C PRO A 145 -9.55 0.21 2.53
N LEU A 146 -8.55 1.05 2.26
CA LEU A 146 -8.20 2.19 3.11
C LEU A 146 -9.18 3.36 2.91
N PHE A 147 -9.80 3.43 1.74
CA PHE A 147 -10.85 4.39 1.42
C PHE A 147 -12.13 3.64 1.06
N LYS A 148 -13.30 4.14 1.50
CA LYS A 148 -14.58 3.57 1.09
C LYS A 148 -14.70 3.71 -0.44
N PRO A 149 -14.89 2.62 -1.18
CA PRO A 149 -15.02 2.70 -2.62
C PRO A 149 -16.27 3.53 -3.00
N PHE A 150 -16.16 4.27 -4.10
CA PHE A 150 -17.28 5.02 -4.67
C PHE A 150 -18.37 4.06 -5.21
N ASP A 151 -18.03 2.78 -5.45
CA ASP A 151 -18.96 1.69 -5.79
C ASP A 151 -18.56 0.35 -5.11
N PRO A 152 -19.35 -0.20 -4.19
CA PRO A 152 -18.99 -1.40 -3.41
C PRO A 152 -18.94 -2.74 -4.17
N GLN A 153 -19.49 -2.84 -5.40
CA GLN A 153 -19.69 -4.14 -6.04
C GLN A 153 -18.56 -4.58 -6.99
N ASP A 154 -17.93 -3.66 -7.73
CA ASP A 154 -16.86 -4.01 -8.69
C ASP A 154 -15.49 -4.21 -8.02
N ASP A 155 -15.23 -3.50 -6.91
CA ASP A 155 -13.93 -3.51 -6.24
C ASP A 155 -13.64 -4.87 -5.55
N GLN A 156 -14.65 -5.51 -4.93
CA GLN A 156 -14.49 -6.80 -4.23
C GLN A 156 -13.96 -7.94 -5.12
N LYS A 157 -14.14 -7.86 -6.44
CA LYS A 157 -13.58 -8.86 -7.35
C LYS A 157 -12.07 -8.67 -7.47
N LEU A 158 -11.61 -7.45 -7.71
CA LEU A 158 -10.19 -7.15 -7.90
C LEU A 158 -9.38 -7.38 -6.63
N GLU A 159 -9.92 -7.10 -5.44
CA GLU A 159 -9.23 -7.43 -4.20
C GLU A 159 -9.10 -8.94 -3.98
N ARG A 160 -10.13 -9.72 -4.31
CA ARG A 160 -10.07 -11.19 -4.23
C ARG A 160 -9.02 -11.76 -5.18
N GLU A 161 -8.96 -11.23 -6.41
CA GLU A 161 -7.95 -11.61 -7.38
C GLU A 161 -6.55 -11.23 -6.90
N THR A 162 -6.38 -10.03 -6.34
CA THR A 162 -5.12 -9.56 -5.75
C THR A 162 -4.69 -10.43 -4.57
N ALA A 163 -5.61 -10.78 -3.68
CA ALA A 163 -5.34 -11.68 -2.56
C ALA A 163 -4.98 -13.10 -3.01
N SER A 164 -5.57 -13.59 -4.10
CA SER A 164 -5.20 -14.87 -4.71
C SER A 164 -3.79 -14.81 -5.32
N TRP A 165 -3.50 -13.73 -6.05
CA TRP A 165 -2.19 -13.49 -6.63
C TRP A 165 -1.09 -13.38 -5.57
N LEU A 166 -1.33 -12.65 -4.46
CA LEU A 166 -0.39 -12.52 -3.35
C LEU A 166 -0.03 -13.88 -2.72
N ARG A 167 -1.02 -14.78 -2.57
CA ARG A 167 -0.76 -16.15 -2.11
C ARG A 167 0.18 -16.89 -3.05
N GLY A 168 -0.07 -16.80 -4.35
CA GLY A 168 0.78 -17.40 -5.39
C GLY A 168 2.19 -16.80 -5.41
N PHE A 169 2.31 -15.49 -5.26
CA PHE A 169 3.59 -14.78 -5.20
C PHE A 169 4.45 -15.27 -4.02
N VAL A 170 3.88 -15.29 -2.81
CA VAL A 170 4.57 -15.76 -1.61
C VAL A 170 4.95 -17.23 -1.72
N ALA A 171 4.01 -18.09 -2.15
CA ALA A 171 4.30 -19.51 -2.35
C ALA A 171 5.42 -19.74 -3.37
N GLY A 172 5.45 -18.95 -4.45
CA GLY A 172 6.50 -19.00 -5.46
C GLY A 172 7.85 -18.48 -4.96
N HIS A 173 7.86 -17.49 -4.06
CA HIS A 173 9.09 -16.94 -3.47
C HIS A 173 9.80 -17.97 -2.60
N PHE A 174 9.05 -18.71 -1.76
CA PHE A 174 9.59 -19.73 -0.87
C PHE A 174 9.60 -21.15 -1.47
N ALA A 175 9.17 -21.32 -2.72
CA ALA A 175 9.28 -22.61 -3.38
C ALA A 175 10.77 -22.99 -3.43
N PRO A 176 11.15 -24.20 -2.95
CA PRO A 176 12.53 -24.64 -3.07
C PRO A 176 12.91 -24.56 -4.56
N MET A 177 14.02 -23.90 -4.87
CA MET A 177 14.61 -23.97 -6.20
C MET A 177 14.90 -25.45 -6.48
N ALA A 178 13.97 -26.12 -7.12
CA ALA A 178 14.12 -27.50 -7.56
C ALA A 178 15.23 -27.47 -8.62
N ARG A 179 16.46 -27.75 -8.18
CA ARG A 179 17.59 -28.07 -9.03
C ARG A 179 17.57 -29.55 -9.33
#